data_AF-A0A7S4KFG9-F1
#
_entry.id   AF-A0A7S4KFG9-F1
#
_cell.length_a   1.000
_cell.length_b   1.000
_cell.length_c   1.000
_cell.angle_alpha   90.00
_cell.angle_beta   90.00
_cell.angle_gamma   90.00
#
_symmetry.space_group_name_H-M   'P 1'
#
loop_
_entity.id
_entity.type
_entity.pdbx_description
1 polymer ?
#
loop_
_entity_poly.entity_id
_entity_poly.type
_entity_poly.pdbx_seq_one_letter_code
_entity_poly.pdbx_strand_id
1 'polypeptide(L)'
;REQRKRTRRLVKVFKLMSRPSSSLSLFPPDQGIPFLPGNSFSDPNRTNFRKSHIFDYRSGTPIQHDVPIRDDGAPASPSRPPSVVPSQVSNYRSISAENSSEFIPAFAGLDGKVLRFEAFITEQVPENLSEPSRVRKFTILYHLVDDSIQINEHRQQNSGYAQGVFMKRHRVPKQELGSQEFVTLFDFASTTVINIYNREFHLTSCNHFTQNFFEANGLNLEFESIIPEDKYMSQRALSESKMNRGAASPMTTSSYNEILDNKSEDTYRVESSIATLTTAQKRDMREKFLKYANKVLRFYAQWDDRSSMFGQKLEYIINYFLQDDKIEVLEVKQQNSGRDPFPKLVKKQRVPRVFRGVPSVGSKEEDFEDEYISDKDLIVGNTIEIFGRDMFLYDCDSFTREYYLHQYGVEQPANQVEPETHVEFPSMPLPPYNGFGSEHDSLASYFNLIPKPRKYDRTKQAALDSIIFR
;
A
#
# COMPACT_ATOMS: atom_id res chain seq x y z
N ARG A 1 15.63 91.27 68.53
CA ARG A 1 16.13 91.30 67.12
C ARG A 1 15.52 90.10 66.33
N GLU A 2 14.22 89.93 66.14
CA GLU A 2 13.13 90.90 65.98
C GLU A 2 13.29 91.88 64.82
N GLN A 3 14.13 91.56 63.82
CA GLN A 3 14.24 92.36 62.59
C GLN A 3 14.55 91.55 61.33
N ARG A 4 13.95 90.36 61.17
CA ARG A 4 13.82 89.74 59.84
C ARG A 4 12.48 89.02 59.60
N LYS A 5 11.49 89.32 60.46
CA LYS A 5 10.04 89.00 60.27
C LYS A 5 9.24 90.19 59.72
N ARG A 6 9.89 91.26 59.24
CA ARG A 6 9.21 92.50 58.81
C ARG A 6 9.85 93.17 57.60
N THR A 7 10.09 92.42 56.54
CA THR A 7 10.24 93.02 55.21
C THR A 7 9.61 92.09 54.17
N ARG A 8 8.37 92.45 53.80
CA ARG A 8 7.64 92.13 52.57
C ARG A 8 6.91 90.76 52.53
N ARG A 9 5.62 90.54 52.84
CA ARG A 9 4.41 91.31 53.22
C ARG A 9 4.11 92.67 52.56
N LEU A 10 4.74 92.89 51.42
CA LEU A 10 4.58 94.00 50.47
C LEU A 10 5.28 93.45 49.23
N VAL A 11 4.65 92.58 48.44
CA VAL A 11 3.67 92.95 47.42
C VAL A 11 2.67 91.79 47.26
N LYS A 12 1.69 91.72 48.16
CA LYS A 12 0.32 91.39 47.76
C LYS A 12 -0.28 92.75 47.44
N VAL A 13 -0.92 92.89 46.28
CA VAL A 13 -1.41 94.13 45.67
C VAL A 13 -0.36 94.86 44.81
N PHE A 14 -0.14 94.36 43.61
CA PHE A 14 -0.12 95.20 42.41
C PHE A 14 -0.53 94.32 41.20
N LYS A 15 -1.68 94.67 40.60
CA LYS A 15 -2.11 94.41 39.21
C LYS A 15 -2.05 92.95 38.72
N LEU A 16 -3.13 92.20 38.49
CA LEU A 16 -4.42 92.59 37.89
C LEU A 16 -4.22 93.49 36.67
N MET A 17 -3.87 92.87 35.53
CA MET A 17 -4.34 93.16 34.16
C MET A 17 -3.34 92.59 33.14
N SER A 18 -3.68 91.45 32.53
CA SER A 18 -3.48 91.21 31.11
C SER A 18 -4.43 90.08 30.68
N ARG A 19 -5.17 90.35 29.62
CA ARG A 19 -6.26 89.57 29.03
C ARG A 19 -5.75 88.33 28.26
N PRO A 20 -6.66 87.43 27.84
CA PRO A 20 -6.33 86.05 27.46
C PRO A 20 -5.80 85.96 26.03
N SER A 21 -4.87 85.04 25.78
CA SER A 21 -4.64 84.50 24.44
C SER A 21 -5.29 83.12 24.37
N SER A 22 -6.42 83.09 23.70
CA SER A 22 -7.02 81.88 23.15
C SER A 22 -6.01 81.13 22.28
N SER A 23 -5.66 79.91 22.67
CA SER A 23 -5.32 78.86 21.72
C SER A 23 -6.16 77.64 22.06
N LEU A 24 -7.07 77.32 21.15
CA LEU A 24 -7.87 76.11 21.14
C LEU A 24 -6.98 74.87 21.36
N SER A 25 -7.24 74.12 22.42
CA SER A 25 -6.93 72.70 22.46
C SER A 25 -8.23 71.98 22.77
N LEU A 26 -8.95 71.57 21.71
CA LEU A 26 -9.85 70.43 21.80
C LEU A 26 -8.98 69.25 22.23
N PHE A 27 -9.04 68.79 23.48
CA PHE A 27 -8.97 67.36 23.90
C PHE A 27 -9.17 67.28 25.42
N PRO A 28 -9.90 66.26 25.94
CA PRO A 28 -10.14 66.08 27.37
C PRO A 28 -8.88 65.56 28.13
N PRO A 29 -8.83 65.70 29.46
CA PRO A 29 -7.71 65.26 30.28
C PRO A 29 -7.86 63.76 30.57
N ASP A 30 -7.24 62.88 29.77
CA ASP A 30 -6.88 61.49 30.16
C ASP A 30 -6.27 60.65 29.01
N GLN A 31 -5.63 61.29 28.02
CA GLN A 31 -4.88 60.56 27.00
C GLN A 31 -3.39 60.58 27.32
N GLY A 32 -2.93 59.52 28.01
CA GLY A 32 -1.52 59.23 28.15
C GLY A 32 -0.86 59.09 26.78
N ILE A 33 0.20 59.86 26.54
CA ILE A 33 0.96 59.81 25.29
C ILE A 33 1.60 58.41 25.18
N PRO A 34 1.42 57.68 24.07
CA PRO A 34 2.01 56.36 23.91
C PRO A 34 3.54 56.44 23.87
N PHE A 35 4.22 55.52 24.56
CA PHE A 35 5.69 55.39 24.62
C PHE A 35 6.30 54.85 23.31
N LEU A 36 5.92 55.46 22.19
CA LEU A 36 6.54 55.23 20.89
C LEU A 36 7.87 56.01 20.80
N PRO A 37 8.85 55.53 20.02
CA PRO A 37 10.07 56.28 19.76
C PRO A 37 9.74 57.68 19.22
N GLY A 38 10.24 58.73 19.90
CA GLY A 38 9.93 60.13 19.57
C GLY A 38 8.93 60.82 20.51
N ASN A 39 8.15 60.07 21.28
CA ASN A 39 7.17 60.58 22.24
C ASN A 39 7.66 60.60 23.70
N SER A 40 8.98 60.56 23.90
CA SER A 40 9.62 60.58 25.22
C SER A 40 10.57 61.78 25.32
N PHE A 41 10.47 62.53 26.42
CA PHE A 41 11.34 63.68 26.68
C PHE A 41 12.39 63.31 27.72
N SER A 42 13.67 63.56 27.42
CA SER A 42 14.75 63.40 28.40
C SER A 42 14.80 64.66 29.26
N ASP A 43 14.68 64.52 30.58
CA ASP A 43 14.72 65.66 31.51
C ASP A 43 16.17 66.20 31.62
N PRO A 44 16.45 67.43 31.13
CA PRO A 44 17.79 68.02 31.15
C PRO A 44 18.24 68.40 32.58
N ASN A 45 17.36 68.40 33.58
CA ASN A 45 17.69 68.73 34.97
C ASN A 45 18.07 67.51 35.82
N ARG A 46 18.12 66.29 35.23
CA ARG A 46 18.52 65.09 35.96
C ARG A 46 20.03 65.14 36.26
N THR A 47 20.39 65.23 37.53
CA THR A 47 21.79 65.34 37.99
C THR A 47 22.35 64.07 38.64
N ASN A 48 21.51 63.08 38.97
CA ASN A 48 21.93 61.84 39.62
C ASN A 48 21.78 60.62 38.70
N PHE A 49 22.93 60.04 38.33
CA PHE A 49 23.06 58.87 37.45
C PHE A 49 23.72 57.67 38.15
N ARG A 50 23.75 57.65 39.49
CA ARG A 50 24.33 56.54 40.26
C ARG A 50 23.53 55.25 40.01
N LYS A 51 24.23 54.15 39.75
CA LYS A 51 23.62 52.82 39.61
C LYS A 51 23.27 52.28 41.00
N SER A 52 22.11 51.64 41.13
CA SER A 52 21.73 50.94 42.35
C SER A 52 22.44 49.58 42.43
N HIS A 53 22.70 49.10 43.65
CA HIS A 53 23.21 47.75 43.91
C HIS A 53 22.05 46.84 44.38
N ILE A 54 20.93 46.89 43.66
CA ILE A 54 19.74 46.06 43.96
C ILE A 54 20.05 44.59 43.71
N PHE A 55 20.83 44.30 42.66
CA PHE A 55 21.30 42.96 42.35
C PHE A 55 22.75 42.83 42.78
N ASP A 56 23.03 41.82 43.60
CA ASP A 56 24.36 41.53 44.12
C ASP A 56 24.59 40.01 44.21
N TYR A 57 25.82 39.58 44.42
CA TYR A 57 26.16 38.17 44.66
C TYR A 57 26.72 38.01 46.07
N ARG A 58 26.12 37.14 46.88
CA ARG A 58 26.70 36.69 48.14
C ARG A 58 27.04 35.22 48.07
N SER A 59 28.32 34.90 48.23
CA SER A 59 28.84 33.53 48.25
C SER A 59 28.42 32.68 47.03
N GLY A 60 28.38 33.30 45.84
CA GLY A 60 28.03 32.63 44.58
C GLY A 60 26.53 32.55 44.26
N THR A 61 25.65 33.01 45.15
CA THR A 61 24.21 33.05 44.90
C THR A 61 23.76 34.48 44.56
N PRO A 62 23.00 34.68 43.46
CA PRO A 62 22.44 35.99 43.14
C PRO A 62 21.36 36.36 44.17
N ILE A 63 21.47 37.56 44.74
CA ILE A 63 20.51 38.12 45.69
C ILE A 63 19.93 39.43 45.16
N GLN A 64 18.64 39.65 45.43
CA GLN A 64 17.95 40.90 45.15
C GLN A 64 17.59 41.59 46.47
N HIS A 65 17.96 42.85 46.63
CA HIS A 65 17.61 43.67 47.79
C HIS A 65 16.28 44.39 47.55
N ASP A 66 15.36 44.32 48.51
CA ASP A 66 14.10 45.05 48.46
C ASP A 66 14.33 46.57 48.56
N VAL A 67 13.62 47.33 47.72
CA VAL A 67 13.64 48.80 47.74
C VAL A 67 12.34 49.27 48.41
N PRO A 68 12.40 50.04 49.51
CA PRO A 68 11.18 50.60 50.10
C PRO A 68 10.55 51.63 49.15
N ILE A 69 9.24 51.51 48.98
CA ILE A 69 8.42 52.45 48.20
C ILE A 69 8.24 53.74 49.01
N ARG A 70 8.46 54.90 48.38
CA ARG A 70 8.02 56.19 48.94
C ARG A 70 6.58 56.46 48.51
N ASP A 71 5.78 57.06 49.39
CA ASP A 71 4.36 57.40 49.17
C ASP A 71 4.07 58.33 47.97
N ASP A 72 5.11 58.86 47.31
CA ASP A 72 4.99 59.77 46.17
C ASP A 72 5.18 59.07 44.80
N GLY A 73 5.24 57.73 44.76
CA GLY A 73 5.28 56.95 43.51
C GLY A 73 6.62 57.00 42.74
N ALA A 74 7.69 57.56 43.31
CA ALA A 74 9.03 57.58 42.72
C ALA A 74 10.01 56.62 43.44
N PRO A 75 10.85 55.84 42.72
CA PRO A 75 11.80 54.91 43.34
C PRO A 75 12.92 55.65 44.09
N ALA A 76 13.11 55.33 45.38
CA ALA A 76 14.16 55.90 46.20
C ALA A 76 15.55 55.33 45.85
N SER A 77 16.61 56.16 46.01
CA SER A 77 18.00 55.72 45.88
C SER A 77 18.43 54.93 47.13
N PRO A 78 19.05 53.73 47.00
CA PRO A 78 19.35 52.88 48.14
C PRO A 78 20.65 53.33 48.84
N SER A 79 20.53 54.02 49.97
CA SER A 79 21.61 54.08 50.96
C SER A 79 21.47 52.87 51.91
N ARG A 80 22.48 51.99 51.86
CA ARG A 80 22.79 50.83 52.71
C ARG A 80 22.10 50.84 54.11
N PRO A 81 21.25 49.86 54.46
CA PRO A 81 20.86 49.67 55.86
C PRO A 81 22.00 49.01 56.65
N PRO A 82 22.11 49.25 57.97
CA PRO A 82 23.21 48.77 58.79
C PRO A 82 23.12 47.25 59.00
N SER A 83 24.29 46.62 59.02
CA SER A 83 24.51 45.20 59.29
C SER A 83 24.10 44.82 60.71
N VAL A 84 23.05 44.01 60.85
CA VAL A 84 22.74 43.25 62.07
C VAL A 84 23.11 41.79 61.83
N VAL A 85 23.98 41.27 62.69
CA VAL A 85 24.46 39.88 62.71
C VAL A 85 23.42 39.04 63.44
N PRO A 86 22.96 37.88 62.94
CA PRO A 86 22.09 37.01 63.73
C PRO A 86 22.93 36.04 64.56
N SER A 87 22.87 36.22 65.88
CA SER A 87 23.32 35.25 66.87
C SER A 87 22.20 34.22 67.14
N GLN A 88 22.54 32.96 66.85
CA GLN A 88 22.17 31.71 67.54
C GLN A 88 20.75 31.56 68.12
N VAL A 89 20.00 30.65 67.48
CA VAL A 89 19.17 29.56 68.03
C VAL A 89 18.45 29.81 69.37
N SER A 90 17.12 29.76 69.31
CA SER A 90 16.31 29.39 70.46
C SER A 90 15.13 28.54 70.02
N ASN A 91 15.22 27.25 70.36
CA ASN A 91 14.13 26.29 70.37
C ASN A 91 13.06 26.76 71.35
N TYR A 92 11.83 26.92 70.88
CA TYR A 92 10.64 26.91 71.73
C TYR A 92 9.70 25.85 71.19
N ARG A 93 9.52 24.82 72.01
CA ARG A 93 8.46 23.83 71.88
C ARG A 93 7.31 24.35 72.74
N SER A 94 6.11 24.51 72.16
CA SER A 94 4.85 24.71 72.88
C SER A 94 3.77 23.95 72.12
N ILE A 95 3.34 22.81 72.66
CA ILE A 95 2.13 22.59 73.48
C ILE A 95 0.92 22.30 72.59
N SER A 96 0.39 21.11 72.84
CA SER A 96 -0.80 20.45 72.32
C SER A 96 -2.03 21.37 72.21
N ALA A 97 -2.50 21.55 70.98
CA ALA A 97 -3.90 21.75 70.67
C ALA A 97 -4.46 20.40 70.17
N GLU A 98 -5.65 20.04 70.63
CA GLU A 98 -6.50 19.00 70.08
C GLU A 98 -6.49 19.06 68.55
N ASN A 99 -6.59 17.90 67.88
CA ASN A 99 -6.52 17.69 66.43
C ASN A 99 -7.36 18.67 65.58
N SER A 100 -6.96 19.94 65.51
CA SER A 100 -7.21 20.78 64.36
C SER A 100 -6.21 20.27 63.33
N SER A 101 -6.71 19.52 62.36
CA SER A 101 -5.92 19.26 61.16
C SER A 101 -5.35 20.60 60.71
N GLU A 102 -4.03 20.73 60.76
CA GLU A 102 -3.30 21.92 60.34
C GLU A 102 -3.91 22.37 59.01
N PHE A 103 -4.37 23.61 58.91
CA PHE A 103 -4.99 24.11 57.69
C PHE A 103 -3.92 24.10 56.60
N ILE A 104 -3.93 23.07 55.77
CA ILE A 104 -3.03 22.96 54.62
C ILE A 104 -3.73 23.65 53.46
N PRO A 105 -3.14 24.72 52.89
CA PRO A 105 -3.69 25.38 51.71
C PRO A 105 -3.88 24.39 50.55
N ALA A 106 -4.88 24.62 49.69
CA ALA A 106 -5.18 23.75 48.54
C ALA A 106 -3.94 23.48 47.65
N PHE A 107 -3.11 24.50 47.41
CA PHE A 107 -1.88 24.36 46.62
C PHE A 107 -0.83 23.45 47.24
N ALA A 108 -0.90 23.16 48.55
CA ALA A 108 0.05 22.28 49.24
C ALA A 108 -0.56 20.90 49.53
N GLY A 109 -1.87 20.82 49.78
CA GLY A 109 -2.56 19.57 50.14
C GLY A 109 -3.13 18.80 48.94
N LEU A 110 -3.45 19.50 47.85
CA LEU A 110 -4.03 18.94 46.62
C LEU A 110 -3.03 18.91 45.46
N ASP A 111 -1.79 19.33 45.68
CA ASP A 111 -0.75 19.32 44.64
C ASP A 111 -0.52 17.92 44.08
N GLY A 112 -0.39 17.84 42.76
CA GLY A 112 -0.27 16.58 42.02
C GLY A 112 -1.53 15.71 41.99
N LYS A 113 -2.61 16.04 42.71
CA LYS A 113 -3.87 15.28 42.64
C LYS A 113 -4.71 15.77 41.46
N VAL A 114 -4.86 14.90 40.48
CA VAL A 114 -5.57 15.20 39.23
C VAL A 114 -6.62 14.13 38.99
N LEU A 115 -7.84 14.57 38.72
CA LEU A 115 -8.91 13.68 38.32
C LEU A 115 -8.83 13.47 36.80
N ARG A 116 -8.83 12.22 36.35
CA ARG A 116 -8.76 11.83 34.95
C ARG A 116 -10.04 11.11 34.51
N PHE A 117 -10.68 11.63 33.49
CA PHE A 117 -11.82 11.04 32.81
C PHE A 117 -11.48 10.73 31.36
N GLU A 118 -12.03 9.63 30.83
CA GLU A 118 -11.99 9.30 29.42
C GLU A 118 -13.35 9.64 28.80
N ALA A 119 -13.33 10.34 27.68
CA ALA A 119 -14.52 10.81 26.99
C ALA A 119 -14.40 10.64 25.48
N PHE A 120 -15.52 10.70 24.76
CA PHE A 120 -15.51 10.79 23.30
C PHE A 120 -16.44 11.90 22.79
N ILE A 121 -16.19 12.32 21.55
CA ILE A 121 -17.08 13.19 20.77
C ILE A 121 -17.32 12.52 19.42
N THR A 122 -18.55 12.64 18.91
CA THR A 122 -18.87 12.32 17.52
C THR A 122 -18.77 13.58 16.66
N GLU A 123 -17.86 13.58 15.69
CA GLU A 123 -17.69 14.71 14.75
C GLU A 123 -18.27 14.33 13.40
N GLN A 124 -19.12 15.20 12.84
CA GLN A 124 -19.67 15.04 11.49
C GLN A 124 -18.62 15.45 10.45
N VAL A 125 -18.43 14.62 9.42
CA VAL A 125 -17.47 14.85 8.33
C VAL A 125 -18.25 14.88 7.00
N PRO A 126 -18.90 16.00 6.68
CA PRO A 126 -19.79 16.08 5.51
C PRO A 126 -19.05 15.95 4.17
N GLU A 127 -17.75 16.21 4.13
CA GLU A 127 -16.94 16.15 2.90
C GLU A 127 -16.62 14.72 2.46
N ASN A 128 -16.68 13.73 3.36
CA ASN A 128 -16.33 12.34 3.05
C ASN A 128 -17.58 11.45 3.07
N LEU A 129 -18.04 11.04 1.88
CA LEU A 129 -19.20 10.15 1.71
C LEU A 129 -19.01 8.75 2.32
N SER A 130 -17.76 8.31 2.50
CA SER A 130 -17.45 6.99 3.09
C SER A 130 -17.54 6.99 4.62
N GLU A 131 -17.28 8.14 5.25
CA GLU A 131 -17.20 8.32 6.71
C GLU A 131 -17.99 9.57 7.09
N PRO A 132 -19.34 9.49 7.13
CA PRO A 132 -20.16 10.66 7.44
C PRO A 132 -19.94 11.19 8.86
N SER A 133 -19.47 10.34 9.78
CA SER A 133 -19.09 10.71 11.14
C SER A 133 -17.87 9.92 11.62
N ARG A 134 -17.08 10.54 12.50
CA ARG A 134 -15.91 9.92 13.15
C ARG A 134 -15.97 10.08 14.66
N VAL A 135 -15.41 9.13 15.40
CA VAL A 135 -15.40 9.15 16.86
C VAL A 135 -14.02 9.54 17.36
N ARG A 136 -13.93 10.66 18.10
CA ARG A 136 -12.67 11.17 18.65
C ARG A 136 -12.63 10.93 20.15
N LYS A 137 -11.55 10.32 20.63
CA LYS A 137 -11.37 9.95 22.04
C LYS A 137 -10.47 10.97 22.75
N PHE A 138 -10.89 11.38 23.93
CA PHE A 138 -10.25 12.43 24.74
C PHE A 138 -10.03 11.95 26.17
N THR A 139 -8.98 12.45 26.77
CA THR A 139 -8.73 12.39 28.21
C THR A 139 -8.92 13.79 28.78
N ILE A 140 -9.88 13.93 29.69
CA ILE A 140 -10.16 15.16 30.43
C ILE A 140 -9.45 15.07 31.78
N LEU A 141 -8.65 16.07 32.11
CA LEU A 141 -7.89 16.19 33.34
C LEU A 141 -8.42 17.39 34.13
N TYR A 142 -8.91 17.14 35.35
CA TYR A 142 -9.36 18.16 36.28
C TYR A 142 -8.37 18.26 37.45
N HIS A 143 -7.74 19.42 37.59
CA HIS A 143 -6.74 19.67 38.61
C HIS A 143 -7.39 20.22 39.88
N LEU A 144 -7.30 19.46 40.98
CA LEU A 144 -7.94 19.83 42.26
C LEU A 144 -7.33 21.05 42.94
N VAL A 145 -6.13 21.47 42.53
CA VAL A 145 -5.41 22.62 43.12
C VAL A 145 -6.08 23.96 42.82
N ASP A 146 -6.60 24.10 41.60
CA ASP A 146 -7.02 25.38 41.03
C ASP A 146 -8.29 25.30 40.17
N ASP A 147 -9.00 24.17 40.24
CA ASP A 147 -10.21 23.88 39.46
C ASP A 147 -10.02 24.04 37.95
N SER A 148 -8.79 23.84 37.46
CA SER A 148 -8.47 23.97 36.05
C SER A 148 -8.67 22.66 35.30
N ILE A 149 -9.08 22.78 34.03
CA ILE A 149 -9.36 21.65 33.14
C ILE A 149 -8.36 21.69 31.99
N GLN A 150 -7.80 20.52 31.67
CA GLN A 150 -7.00 20.27 30.48
C GLN A 150 -7.65 19.12 29.70
N ILE A 151 -7.74 19.23 28.38
CA ILE A 151 -8.28 18.17 27.52
C ILE A 151 -7.20 17.76 26.53
N ASN A 152 -6.90 16.48 26.51
CA ASN A 152 -5.94 15.89 25.59
C ASN A 152 -6.65 14.87 24.70
N GLU A 153 -6.43 14.94 23.41
CA GLU A 153 -6.89 13.96 22.45
C GLU A 153 -5.92 12.78 22.36
N HIS A 154 -6.47 11.57 22.25
CA HIS A 154 -5.68 10.36 22.04
C HIS A 154 -4.98 10.41 20.67
N ARG A 155 -3.69 10.08 20.65
CA ARG A 155 -2.91 10.06 19.40
C ARG A 155 -3.15 8.74 18.67
N GLN A 156 -3.57 8.83 17.42
CA GLN A 156 -3.79 7.69 16.55
C GLN A 156 -2.85 7.77 15.34
N GLN A 157 -2.14 6.68 15.06
CA GLN A 157 -1.23 6.67 13.92
C GLN A 157 -1.98 6.83 12.60
N ASN A 158 -1.40 7.59 11.68
CA ASN A 158 -1.95 7.84 10.33
C ASN A 158 -3.36 8.44 10.34
N SER A 159 -3.71 9.23 11.36
CA SER A 159 -5.04 9.82 11.49
C SER A 159 -5.31 10.99 10.54
N GLY A 160 -4.27 11.56 9.92
CA GLY A 160 -4.39 12.65 8.95
C GLY A 160 -4.74 14.03 9.51
N TYR A 161 -5.07 14.16 10.81
CA TYR A 161 -5.36 15.43 11.48
C TYR A 161 -4.43 15.67 12.68
N ALA A 162 -4.33 16.94 13.11
CA ALA A 162 -3.51 17.33 14.26
C ALA A 162 -4.11 16.80 15.57
N GLN A 163 -3.28 16.09 16.36
CA GLN A 163 -3.66 15.42 17.61
C GLN A 163 -2.77 15.86 18.76
N GLY A 164 -3.24 15.67 20.00
CA GLY A 164 -2.49 15.99 21.21
C GLY A 164 -3.29 16.90 22.14
N VAL A 165 -2.71 18.00 22.61
CA VAL A 165 -3.42 18.93 23.51
C VAL A 165 -4.57 19.58 22.75
N PHE A 166 -5.80 19.22 23.11
CA PHE A 166 -7.02 19.75 22.51
C PHE A 166 -7.43 21.07 23.17
N MET A 167 -7.30 21.14 24.50
CA MET A 167 -7.54 22.33 25.30
C MET A 167 -6.44 22.49 26.35
N LYS A 168 -5.79 23.65 26.37
CA LYS A 168 -4.76 23.98 27.36
C LYS A 168 -5.37 24.09 28.76
N ARG A 169 -4.56 23.82 29.80
CA ARG A 169 -4.97 23.93 31.20
C ARG A 169 -5.43 25.35 31.55
N HIS A 170 -6.69 25.51 31.93
CA HIS A 170 -7.24 26.73 32.51
C HIS A 170 -8.62 26.46 33.14
N ARG A 171 -9.17 27.43 33.88
CA ARG A 171 -10.52 27.32 34.44
C ARG A 171 -11.54 27.59 33.34
N VAL A 172 -12.44 26.64 33.10
CA VAL A 172 -13.44 26.69 32.03
C VAL A 172 -14.69 27.40 32.55
N PRO A 173 -15.20 28.46 31.90
CA PRO A 173 -16.45 29.09 32.27
C PRO A 173 -17.65 28.19 31.90
N LYS A 174 -18.71 28.22 32.72
CA LYS A 174 -19.98 27.54 32.40
C LYS A 174 -20.68 28.23 31.21
N GLN A 175 -21.55 27.50 30.54
CA GLN A 175 -22.21 27.95 29.30
C GLN A 175 -23.34 28.99 29.51
N GLU A 176 -23.75 29.24 30.75
CA GLU A 176 -24.84 30.19 31.02
C GLU A 176 -24.45 31.64 30.71
N LEU A 177 -25.26 32.31 29.89
CA LEU A 177 -24.96 33.63 29.36
C LEU A 177 -24.91 34.67 30.49
N GLY A 178 -23.69 35.10 30.86
CA GLY A 178 -23.47 36.15 31.86
C GLY A 178 -23.17 35.66 33.28
N SER A 179 -23.09 34.35 33.52
CA SER A 179 -22.57 33.83 34.79
C SER A 179 -21.04 33.84 34.76
N GLN A 180 -20.42 34.27 35.86
CA GLN A 180 -18.96 34.24 36.06
C GLN A 180 -18.52 32.91 36.70
N GLU A 181 -19.37 31.89 36.58
CA GLU A 181 -19.19 30.58 37.21
C GLU A 181 -18.30 29.69 36.35
N PHE A 182 -17.43 28.92 37.01
CA PHE A 182 -16.54 27.97 36.36
C PHE A 182 -17.08 26.56 36.52
N VAL A 183 -16.69 25.67 35.61
CA VAL A 183 -16.97 24.25 35.70
C VAL A 183 -16.28 23.71 36.96
N THR A 184 -17.08 23.07 37.80
CA THR A 184 -16.68 22.49 39.09
C THR A 184 -16.73 20.97 39.02
N LEU A 185 -16.17 20.33 40.04
CA LEU A 185 -16.18 18.87 40.18
C LEU A 185 -17.62 18.29 40.28
N PHE A 186 -18.58 19.08 40.75
CA PHE A 186 -19.98 18.68 40.82
C PHE A 186 -20.64 18.55 39.45
N ASP A 187 -20.15 19.28 38.44
CA ASP A 187 -20.69 19.20 37.07
C ASP A 187 -20.28 17.89 36.36
N PHE A 188 -19.32 17.15 36.94
CA PHE A 188 -18.95 15.79 36.50
C PHE A 188 -19.71 14.69 37.25
N ALA A 189 -20.41 15.03 38.34
CA ALA A 189 -21.19 14.07 39.12
C ALA A 189 -22.57 13.86 38.49
N SER A 190 -23.08 12.63 38.56
CA SER A 190 -24.44 12.26 38.14
C SER A 190 -24.83 12.69 36.71
N THR A 191 -23.85 12.81 35.82
CA THR A 191 -24.05 13.22 34.42
C THR A 191 -23.15 12.41 33.50
N THR A 192 -23.68 11.92 32.39
CA THR A 192 -22.93 11.16 31.37
C THR A 192 -22.26 12.05 30.32
N VAL A 193 -22.74 13.28 30.14
CA VAL A 193 -22.27 14.22 29.12
C VAL A 193 -21.89 15.55 29.76
N ILE A 194 -20.69 16.04 29.49
CA ILE A 194 -20.24 17.35 29.93
C ILE A 194 -20.05 18.30 28.75
N ASN A 195 -20.63 19.50 28.84
CA ASN A 195 -20.49 20.52 27.80
C ASN A 195 -19.36 21.50 28.14
N ILE A 196 -18.34 21.56 27.28
CA ILE A 196 -17.19 22.44 27.43
C ILE A 196 -16.99 23.19 26.11
N TYR A 197 -17.09 24.52 26.14
CA TYR A 197 -16.97 25.37 24.94
C TYR A 197 -17.90 24.95 23.80
N ASN A 198 -19.17 24.64 24.12
CA ASN A 198 -20.18 24.23 23.16
C ASN A 198 -19.82 22.93 22.42
N ARG A 199 -19.12 22.02 23.12
CA ARG A 199 -18.82 20.67 22.67
C ARG A 199 -19.24 19.71 23.77
N GLU A 200 -20.06 18.74 23.38
CA GLU A 200 -20.58 17.71 24.27
C GLU A 200 -19.59 16.54 24.33
N PHE A 201 -18.95 16.37 25.49
CA PHE A 201 -18.05 15.26 25.76
C PHE A 201 -18.80 14.17 26.51
N HIS A 202 -18.90 13.00 25.89
CA HIS A 202 -19.54 11.82 26.45
C HIS A 202 -18.54 11.05 27.31
N LEU A 203 -18.77 11.00 28.63
CA LEU A 203 -17.90 10.35 29.60
C LEU A 203 -18.07 8.82 29.52
N THR A 204 -16.96 8.10 29.37
CA THR A 204 -16.96 6.63 29.18
C THR A 204 -16.38 5.87 30.36
N SER A 205 -15.35 6.42 30.98
CA SER A 205 -14.68 5.81 32.12
C SER A 205 -13.85 6.84 32.88
N CYS A 206 -13.36 6.47 34.05
CA CYS A 206 -12.45 7.29 34.83
C CYS A 206 -11.32 6.44 35.40
N ASN A 207 -10.27 7.08 35.92
CA ASN A 207 -9.18 6.38 36.60
C ASN A 207 -9.63 5.84 37.98
N HIS A 208 -8.94 4.85 38.52
CA HIS A 208 -9.22 4.31 39.85
C HIS A 208 -9.14 5.39 40.95
N PHE A 209 -8.16 6.31 40.86
CA PHE A 209 -8.06 7.44 41.80
C PHE A 209 -9.29 8.34 41.78
N THR A 210 -9.84 8.63 40.60
CA THR A 210 -11.05 9.46 40.48
C THR A 210 -12.26 8.76 41.04
N GLN A 211 -12.42 7.47 40.77
CA GLN A 211 -13.53 6.70 41.29
C GLN A 211 -13.55 6.75 42.82
N ASN A 212 -12.41 6.44 43.46
CA ASN A 212 -12.30 6.46 44.92
C ASN A 212 -12.52 7.86 45.51
N PHE A 213 -12.05 8.91 44.81
CA PHE A 213 -12.25 10.30 45.24
C PHE A 213 -13.73 10.69 45.22
N PHE A 214 -14.48 10.34 44.17
CA PHE A 214 -15.90 10.64 44.09
C PHE A 214 -16.70 9.84 45.12
N GLU A 215 -16.39 8.55 45.29
CA GLU A 215 -17.02 7.69 46.30
C GLU A 215 -16.77 8.21 47.73
N ALA A 216 -15.54 8.59 48.06
CA ALA A 216 -15.19 9.15 49.36
C ALA A 216 -15.89 10.49 49.66
N ASN A 217 -16.21 11.27 48.63
CA ASN A 217 -16.96 12.52 48.74
C ASN A 217 -18.48 12.34 48.59
N GLY A 218 -18.97 11.11 48.49
CA GLY A 218 -20.41 10.81 48.34
C GLY A 218 -21.01 11.25 47.00
N LEU A 219 -20.18 11.40 45.97
CA LEU A 219 -20.60 11.76 44.62
C LEU A 219 -20.62 10.51 43.73
N ASN A 220 -21.73 10.29 43.02
CA ASN A 220 -21.84 9.18 42.07
C ASN A 220 -21.39 9.61 40.67
N LEU A 221 -20.66 8.73 40.00
CA LEU A 221 -20.28 8.90 38.60
C LEU A 221 -21.17 8.03 37.72
N GLU A 222 -21.63 8.60 36.61
CA GLU A 222 -22.39 7.90 35.59
C GLU A 222 -21.61 7.94 34.27
N PHE A 223 -21.53 6.81 33.58
CA PHE A 223 -20.77 6.69 32.34
C PHE A 223 -21.65 6.15 31.22
N GLU A 224 -21.42 6.64 30.02
CA GLU A 224 -22.05 6.10 28.82
C GLU A 224 -21.41 4.77 28.46
N SER A 225 -22.24 3.72 28.37
CA SER A 225 -21.79 2.34 28.16
C SER A 225 -21.50 2.01 26.70
N ILE A 226 -22.06 2.79 25.76
CA ILE A 226 -21.99 2.51 24.33
C ILE A 226 -21.14 3.59 23.66
N ILE A 227 -19.90 3.25 23.34
CA ILE A 227 -19.10 4.06 22.41
C ILE A 227 -19.56 3.67 21.00
N PRO A 228 -20.08 4.61 20.18
CA PRO A 228 -20.45 4.31 18.81
C PRO A 228 -19.28 3.70 18.04
N GLU A 229 -19.57 2.71 17.20
CA GLU A 229 -18.55 2.09 16.39
C GLU A 229 -18.04 3.08 15.33
N ASP A 230 -16.72 3.30 15.32
CA ASP A 230 -16.07 4.08 14.29
C ASP A 230 -15.82 3.20 13.06
N LYS A 231 -16.60 3.44 11.99
CA LYS A 231 -16.55 2.68 10.73
C LYS A 231 -15.16 2.68 10.09
N TYR A 232 -14.40 3.77 10.22
CA TYR A 232 -13.05 3.84 9.70
C TYR A 232 -12.11 2.92 10.48
N MET A 233 -12.21 2.96 11.81
CA MET A 233 -11.40 2.12 12.69
C MET A 233 -11.67 0.63 12.47
N SER A 234 -12.92 0.23 12.29
CA SER A 234 -13.25 -1.17 12.04
C SER A 234 -12.78 -1.64 10.66
N GLN A 235 -12.94 -0.84 9.60
CA GLN A 235 -12.39 -1.14 8.28
C GLN A 235 -10.86 -1.25 8.27
N ARG A 236 -10.19 -0.37 9.01
CA ARG A 236 -8.73 -0.39 9.15
C ARG A 236 -8.24 -1.62 9.92
N ALA A 237 -8.87 -1.98 11.03
CA ALA A 237 -8.52 -3.19 11.77
C ALA A 237 -8.72 -4.46 10.91
N LEU A 238 -9.76 -4.51 10.09
CA LEU A 238 -10.00 -5.59 9.13
C LEU A 238 -8.92 -5.65 8.04
N SER A 239 -8.43 -4.52 7.54
CA SER A 239 -7.36 -4.50 6.53
C SER A 239 -6.01 -4.90 7.13
N GLU A 240 -5.67 -4.39 8.31
CA GLU A 240 -4.43 -4.73 9.03
C GLU A 240 -4.38 -6.21 9.43
N SER A 241 -5.49 -6.78 9.93
CA SER A 241 -5.58 -8.21 10.27
C SER A 241 -5.48 -9.15 9.06
N LYS A 242 -5.86 -8.70 7.87
CA LYS A 242 -5.63 -9.43 6.60
C LYS A 242 -4.16 -9.40 6.20
N MET A 243 -3.47 -8.27 6.39
CA MET A 243 -2.04 -8.16 6.07
C MET A 243 -1.14 -8.94 7.04
N ASN A 244 -1.47 -8.96 8.34
CA ASN A 244 -0.62 -9.59 9.35
C ASN A 244 -0.61 -11.13 9.30
N ARG A 245 -1.61 -11.75 8.66
CA ARG A 245 -1.63 -13.21 8.40
C ARG A 245 -0.59 -13.66 7.36
N GLY A 246 0.01 -12.75 6.60
CA GLY A 246 1.06 -13.08 5.63
C GLY A 246 2.47 -13.18 6.23
N ALA A 247 2.71 -12.69 7.45
CA ALA A 247 4.06 -12.49 7.97
C ALA A 247 4.51 -13.49 9.05
N ALA A 248 3.60 -14.22 9.70
CA ALA A 248 3.97 -15.10 10.81
C ALA A 248 3.07 -16.34 10.95
N SER A 249 3.31 -17.38 10.14
CA SER A 249 3.15 -18.78 10.54
C SER A 249 3.72 -19.72 9.46
N PRO A 250 4.54 -20.73 9.81
CA PRO A 250 4.81 -21.85 8.92
C PRO A 250 3.53 -22.69 8.83
N MET A 251 2.90 -22.77 7.65
CA MET A 251 1.75 -23.65 7.44
C MET A 251 2.15 -25.11 7.61
N THR A 252 1.54 -25.79 8.57
CA THR A 252 1.49 -27.25 8.63
C THR A 252 0.47 -27.78 7.61
N THR A 253 0.79 -28.95 7.06
CA THR A 253 0.18 -29.59 5.88
C THR A 253 -1.27 -30.08 6.05
N SER A 254 -1.96 -29.73 7.14
CA SER A 254 -3.27 -30.31 7.47
C SER A 254 -4.47 -29.39 7.21
N SER A 255 -4.24 -28.13 6.82
CA SER A 255 -5.31 -27.12 6.67
C SER A 255 -5.61 -26.74 5.22
N TYR A 256 -5.19 -27.56 4.25
CA TYR A 256 -5.29 -27.27 2.82
C TYR A 256 -6.68 -27.58 2.23
N ASN A 257 -7.43 -28.50 2.87
CA ASN A 257 -8.67 -29.03 2.29
C ASN A 257 -9.94 -28.26 2.70
N GLU A 258 -9.94 -27.51 3.81
CA GLU A 258 -11.16 -26.84 4.31
C GLU A 258 -11.47 -25.48 3.66
N ILE A 259 -10.53 -24.90 2.91
CA ILE A 259 -10.69 -23.56 2.31
C ILE A 259 -11.24 -23.62 0.87
N LEU A 260 -11.29 -24.82 0.26
CA LEU A 260 -11.74 -25.00 -1.12
C LEU A 260 -13.26 -24.95 -1.31
N ASP A 261 -14.05 -25.21 -0.26
CA ASP A 261 -15.49 -25.45 -0.40
C ASP A 261 -16.39 -24.20 -0.28
N ASN A 262 -15.85 -23.03 0.05
CA ASN A 262 -16.65 -21.81 0.24
C ASN A 262 -16.09 -20.62 -0.55
N LYS A 263 -16.30 -20.60 -1.87
CA LYS A 263 -16.05 -19.41 -2.71
C LYS A 263 -17.35 -18.89 -3.31
N SER A 264 -17.82 -17.75 -2.79
CA SER A 264 -18.79 -16.87 -3.46
C SER A 264 -18.07 -15.84 -4.34
N GLU A 265 -18.76 -15.39 -5.40
CA GLU A 265 -18.26 -14.63 -6.56
C GLU A 265 -17.65 -13.25 -6.27
N ASP A 266 -17.76 -12.70 -5.06
CA ASP A 266 -17.35 -11.31 -4.77
C ASP A 266 -15.85 -11.13 -4.44
N THR A 267 -15.05 -12.20 -4.49
CA THR A 267 -13.63 -12.17 -4.08
C THR A 267 -12.63 -11.79 -5.17
N TYR A 268 -13.04 -11.69 -6.43
CA TYR A 268 -12.13 -11.52 -7.58
C TYR A 268 -11.54 -10.12 -7.77
N ARG A 269 -12.08 -9.07 -7.14
CA ARG A 269 -11.61 -7.67 -7.34
C ARG A 269 -10.39 -7.27 -6.51
N VAL A 270 -10.02 -8.05 -5.50
CA VAL A 270 -8.93 -7.67 -4.58
C VAL A 270 -7.59 -8.31 -4.98
N GLU A 271 -7.61 -9.45 -5.67
CA GLU A 271 -6.42 -10.26 -5.96
C GLU A 271 -5.51 -9.71 -7.07
N SER A 272 -6.02 -8.86 -7.96
CA SER A 272 -5.21 -8.29 -9.05
C SER A 272 -4.23 -7.19 -8.60
N SER A 273 -4.43 -6.63 -7.40
CA SER A 273 -3.59 -5.56 -6.83
C SER A 273 -2.51 -6.07 -5.87
N ILE A 274 -2.64 -7.32 -5.40
CA ILE A 274 -1.62 -7.99 -4.62
C ILE A 274 -0.74 -8.74 -5.62
N ALA A 275 0.46 -8.21 -5.87
CA ALA A 275 1.45 -8.70 -6.81
C ALA A 275 2.03 -10.09 -6.43
N THR A 276 1.17 -11.08 -6.26
CA THR A 276 1.50 -12.49 -6.14
C THR A 276 0.44 -13.27 -6.91
N LEU A 277 0.58 -13.29 -8.24
CA LEU A 277 0.37 -14.54 -8.97
C LEU A 277 1.19 -15.62 -8.24
N THR A 278 0.55 -16.27 -7.26
CA THR A 278 0.80 -17.63 -6.77
C THR A 278 2.22 -18.13 -6.99
N THR A 279 3.08 -17.86 -6.01
CA THR A 279 4.49 -18.34 -5.99
C THR A 279 4.60 -19.85 -6.22
N ALA A 280 3.54 -20.63 -5.97
CA ALA A 280 3.45 -22.06 -6.28
C ALA A 280 3.30 -22.35 -7.79
N GLN A 281 2.33 -21.74 -8.49
CA GLN A 281 2.13 -21.95 -9.94
C GLN A 281 3.35 -21.44 -10.75
N LYS A 282 3.96 -20.32 -10.33
CA LYS A 282 5.22 -19.83 -10.93
C LYS A 282 6.43 -20.73 -10.65
N ARG A 283 6.45 -21.45 -9.52
CA ARG A 283 7.53 -22.40 -9.21
C ARG A 283 7.46 -23.62 -10.12
N ASP A 284 6.26 -24.14 -10.39
CA ASP A 284 6.07 -25.30 -11.26
C ASP A 284 6.46 -25.00 -12.71
N MET A 285 6.04 -23.86 -13.26
CA MET A 285 6.48 -23.42 -14.60
C MET A 285 8.00 -23.27 -14.71
N ARG A 286 8.66 -22.71 -13.69
CA ARG A 286 10.11 -22.54 -13.68
C ARG A 286 10.83 -23.88 -13.57
N GLU A 287 10.32 -24.81 -12.78
CA GLU A 287 10.88 -26.14 -12.62
C GLU A 287 10.76 -26.95 -13.92
N LYS A 288 9.58 -26.96 -14.54
CA LYS A 288 9.38 -27.53 -15.89
C LYS A 288 10.34 -26.92 -16.89
N PHE A 289 10.47 -25.59 -16.91
CA PHE A 289 11.42 -24.91 -17.79
C PHE A 289 12.87 -25.35 -17.54
N LEU A 290 13.32 -25.41 -16.29
CA LEU A 290 14.70 -25.82 -15.99
C LEU A 290 14.97 -27.30 -16.32
N LYS A 291 13.99 -28.18 -16.14
CA LYS A 291 14.11 -29.63 -16.40
C LYS A 291 14.04 -29.98 -17.88
N TYR A 292 13.19 -29.26 -18.62
CA TYR A 292 12.83 -29.58 -20.00
C TYR A 292 13.19 -28.49 -21.01
N ALA A 293 13.97 -27.48 -20.62
CA ALA A 293 14.52 -26.50 -21.55
C ALA A 293 15.18 -27.21 -22.74
N ASN A 294 14.84 -26.75 -23.95
CA ASN A 294 15.31 -27.29 -25.23
C ASN A 294 14.96 -28.76 -25.50
N LYS A 295 14.07 -29.38 -24.71
CA LYS A 295 13.52 -30.71 -25.00
C LYS A 295 12.19 -30.56 -25.72
N VAL A 296 12.14 -31.04 -26.96
CA VAL A 296 10.99 -30.94 -27.84
C VAL A 296 10.65 -32.34 -28.34
N LEU A 297 9.39 -32.74 -28.20
CA LEU A 297 8.90 -33.96 -28.79
C LEU A 297 8.45 -33.65 -30.21
N ARG A 298 9.07 -34.29 -31.19
CA ARG A 298 8.73 -34.12 -32.60
C ARG A 298 7.98 -35.33 -33.11
N PHE A 299 6.82 -35.06 -33.72
CA PHE A 299 5.96 -36.03 -34.37
C PHE A 299 5.79 -35.67 -35.85
N TYR A 300 5.65 -36.68 -36.68
CA TYR A 300 5.28 -36.53 -38.08
C TYR A 300 3.82 -36.90 -38.25
N ALA A 301 3.07 -35.98 -38.86
CA ALA A 301 1.65 -36.09 -39.01
C ALA A 301 1.24 -35.92 -40.47
N GLN A 302 0.16 -36.56 -40.87
CA GLN A 302 -0.49 -36.34 -42.14
C GLN A 302 -1.93 -35.87 -41.92
N TRP A 303 -2.36 -34.89 -42.69
CA TRP A 303 -3.76 -34.48 -42.76
C TRP A 303 -4.30 -34.88 -44.12
N ASP A 304 -5.26 -35.78 -44.14
CA ASP A 304 -5.90 -36.27 -45.36
C ASP A 304 -7.24 -35.56 -45.58
N ASP A 305 -7.22 -34.51 -46.40
CA ASP A 305 -8.42 -33.76 -46.77
C ASP A 305 -8.99 -34.20 -48.14
N ARG A 306 -8.52 -35.32 -48.73
CA ARG A 306 -8.89 -35.73 -50.11
C ARG A 306 -10.39 -35.98 -50.33
N SER A 307 -11.18 -36.08 -49.26
CA SER A 307 -12.65 -36.16 -49.32
C SER A 307 -13.30 -34.83 -49.73
N SER A 308 -12.61 -33.71 -49.54
CA SER A 308 -13.04 -32.36 -49.94
C SER A 308 -12.82 -32.10 -51.43
N MET A 309 -13.65 -31.26 -52.07
CA MET A 309 -13.63 -31.02 -53.53
C MET A 309 -12.27 -30.59 -54.10
N PHE A 310 -11.44 -29.92 -53.29
CA PHE A 310 -10.09 -29.49 -53.66
C PHE A 310 -9.05 -29.93 -52.63
N GLY A 311 -9.41 -30.91 -51.80
CA GLY A 311 -8.59 -31.34 -50.70
C GLY A 311 -7.40 -32.18 -51.14
N GLN A 312 -6.36 -32.17 -50.33
CA GLN A 312 -5.09 -32.82 -50.61
C GLN A 312 -4.61 -33.53 -49.35
N LYS A 313 -3.80 -34.56 -49.53
CA LYS A 313 -3.05 -35.19 -48.44
C LYS A 313 -1.78 -34.38 -48.19
N LEU A 314 -1.60 -33.89 -46.98
CA LEU A 314 -0.50 -33.00 -46.62
C LEU A 314 0.27 -33.53 -45.41
N GLU A 315 1.57 -33.27 -45.41
CA GLU A 315 2.49 -33.69 -44.36
C GLU A 315 2.86 -32.51 -43.47
N TYR A 316 2.86 -32.75 -42.16
CA TYR A 316 3.15 -31.77 -41.14
C TYR A 316 4.10 -32.33 -40.09
N ILE A 317 4.84 -31.44 -39.47
CA ILE A 317 5.69 -31.72 -38.32
C ILE A 317 5.06 -31.04 -37.10
N ILE A 318 4.78 -31.82 -36.08
CA ILE A 318 4.18 -31.34 -34.83
C ILE A 318 5.27 -31.35 -33.75
N ASN A 319 5.57 -30.18 -33.22
CA ASN A 319 6.53 -29.98 -32.14
C ASN A 319 5.79 -29.70 -30.84
N TYR A 320 5.95 -30.56 -29.85
CA TYR A 320 5.45 -30.37 -28.49
C TYR A 320 6.60 -29.96 -27.56
N PHE A 321 6.46 -28.81 -26.90
CA PHE A 321 7.48 -28.24 -26.03
C PHE A 321 7.20 -28.60 -24.58
N LEU A 322 8.00 -29.50 -24.01
CA LEU A 322 7.86 -29.99 -22.62
C LEU A 322 8.05 -28.91 -21.55
N GLN A 323 8.67 -27.78 -21.89
CA GLN A 323 8.91 -26.68 -20.96
C GLN A 323 7.67 -25.83 -20.68
N ASP A 324 6.72 -25.79 -21.61
CA ASP A 324 5.56 -24.88 -21.58
C ASP A 324 4.25 -25.50 -22.09
N ASP A 325 4.24 -26.81 -22.35
CA ASP A 325 3.09 -27.59 -22.83
C ASP A 325 2.43 -26.99 -24.09
N LYS A 326 3.23 -26.32 -24.92
CA LYS A 326 2.79 -25.67 -26.17
C LYS A 326 3.07 -26.57 -27.36
N ILE A 327 2.24 -26.42 -28.39
CA ILE A 327 2.36 -27.12 -29.67
C ILE A 327 2.63 -26.10 -30.78
N GLU A 328 3.54 -26.44 -31.67
CA GLU A 328 3.78 -25.75 -32.94
C GLU A 328 3.61 -26.75 -34.09
N VAL A 329 2.89 -26.36 -35.14
CA VAL A 329 2.64 -27.22 -36.30
C VAL A 329 3.27 -26.57 -37.54
N LEU A 330 4.19 -27.28 -38.16
CA LEU A 330 4.95 -26.84 -39.33
C LEU A 330 4.53 -27.64 -40.56
N GLU A 331 4.38 -26.96 -41.71
CA GLU A 331 4.09 -27.62 -42.99
C GLU A 331 5.39 -28.08 -43.65
N VAL A 332 5.42 -29.33 -44.13
CA VAL A 332 6.57 -29.86 -44.87
C VAL A 332 6.48 -29.39 -46.32
N LYS A 333 7.39 -28.49 -46.72
CA LYS A 333 7.40 -27.96 -48.09
C LYS A 333 7.96 -28.98 -49.07
N GLN A 334 7.14 -29.35 -50.06
CA GLN A 334 7.60 -30.09 -51.23
C GLN A 334 8.07 -29.16 -52.35
N GLN A 335 9.12 -29.56 -53.08
CA GLN A 335 9.59 -28.81 -54.25
C GLN A 335 8.54 -28.85 -55.35
N ASN A 336 8.36 -27.73 -56.06
CA ASN A 336 7.38 -27.59 -57.14
C ASN A 336 5.92 -27.89 -56.74
N SER A 337 5.56 -27.72 -55.45
CA SER A 337 4.20 -27.97 -54.95
C SER A 337 3.15 -26.94 -55.40
N GLY A 338 3.59 -25.79 -55.92
CA GLY A 338 2.71 -24.68 -56.29
C GLY A 338 2.12 -23.91 -55.09
N ARG A 339 2.52 -24.25 -53.85
CA ARG A 339 2.10 -23.55 -52.63
C ARG A 339 3.09 -22.44 -52.24
N ASP A 340 2.54 -21.36 -51.71
CA ASP A 340 3.33 -20.29 -51.10
C ASP A 340 4.09 -20.84 -49.88
N PRO A 341 5.40 -20.61 -49.73
CA PRO A 341 6.18 -21.06 -48.58
C PRO A 341 5.76 -20.41 -47.25
N PHE A 342 4.66 -20.89 -46.67
CA PHE A 342 4.29 -20.63 -45.29
C PHE A 342 4.72 -21.80 -44.40
N PRO A 343 5.80 -21.66 -43.61
CA PRO A 343 6.35 -22.80 -42.87
C PRO A 343 5.52 -23.20 -41.64
N LYS A 344 4.67 -22.31 -41.11
CA LYS A 344 3.90 -22.56 -39.87
C LYS A 344 2.42 -22.60 -40.17
N LEU A 345 1.78 -23.74 -39.90
CA LEU A 345 0.33 -23.85 -39.90
C LEU A 345 -0.25 -23.29 -38.59
N VAL A 346 0.36 -23.64 -37.46
CA VAL A 346 -0.05 -23.19 -36.13
C VAL A 346 1.15 -22.60 -35.40
N LYS A 347 1.02 -21.35 -34.94
CA LYS A 347 2.04 -20.71 -34.10
C LYS A 347 2.19 -21.48 -32.78
N LYS A 348 3.38 -21.44 -32.17
CA LYS A 348 3.62 -22.03 -30.85
C LYS A 348 2.61 -21.52 -29.80
N GLN A 349 1.65 -22.36 -29.43
CA GLN A 349 0.60 -22.04 -28.45
C GLN A 349 0.04 -23.32 -27.81
N ARG A 350 -0.70 -23.20 -26.70
CA ARG A 350 -1.46 -24.34 -26.16
C ARG A 350 -2.64 -24.59 -27.09
N VAL A 351 -2.85 -25.86 -27.48
CA VAL A 351 -3.91 -26.26 -28.40
C VAL A 351 -4.98 -27.02 -27.61
N PRO A 352 -6.26 -26.61 -27.69
CA PRO A 352 -7.33 -27.32 -27.01
C PRO A 352 -7.57 -28.70 -27.65
N ARG A 353 -7.85 -29.72 -26.83
CA ARG A 353 -8.23 -31.07 -27.23
C ARG A 353 -9.50 -31.08 -28.08
N VAL A 354 -10.46 -30.22 -27.70
CA VAL A 354 -11.73 -30.05 -28.41
C VAL A 354 -11.95 -28.57 -28.62
N PHE A 355 -12.00 -28.14 -29.88
CA PHE A 355 -12.22 -26.74 -30.19
C PHE A 355 -13.70 -26.37 -30.07
N ARG A 356 -14.11 -25.78 -28.93
CA ARG A 356 -15.51 -25.33 -28.69
C ARG A 356 -15.78 -23.86 -29.05
N GLY A 357 -14.82 -23.18 -29.67
CA GLY A 357 -14.92 -21.77 -30.06
C GLY A 357 -13.90 -20.88 -29.34
N VAL A 358 -14.09 -19.56 -29.46
CA VAL A 358 -13.19 -18.57 -28.86
C VAL A 358 -13.61 -18.34 -27.40
N PRO A 359 -12.68 -18.42 -26.43
CA PRO A 359 -12.98 -18.12 -25.03
C PRO A 359 -13.55 -16.70 -24.86
N SER A 360 -14.50 -16.53 -23.93
CA SER A 360 -15.10 -15.23 -23.64
C SER A 360 -14.06 -14.26 -23.07
N VAL A 361 -14.20 -12.96 -23.34
CA VAL A 361 -13.28 -11.92 -22.86
C VAL A 361 -13.15 -12.00 -21.33
N GLY A 362 -11.92 -12.21 -20.85
CA GLY A 362 -11.61 -12.32 -19.42
C GLY A 362 -11.42 -13.74 -18.89
N SER A 363 -11.65 -14.76 -19.71
CA SER A 363 -11.28 -16.14 -19.38
C SER A 363 -9.75 -16.30 -19.31
N LYS A 364 -9.24 -16.99 -18.27
CA LYS A 364 -7.80 -17.25 -18.13
C LYS A 364 -7.47 -18.63 -18.70
N GLU A 365 -6.28 -18.77 -19.26
CA GLU A 365 -5.78 -20.05 -19.79
C GLU A 365 -5.68 -21.15 -18.72
N GLU A 366 -5.55 -20.77 -17.45
CA GLU A 366 -5.47 -21.68 -16.30
C GLU A 366 -6.82 -22.31 -15.92
N ASP A 367 -7.94 -21.71 -16.34
CA ASP A 367 -9.27 -22.22 -16.01
C ASP A 367 -9.62 -23.51 -16.79
N PHE A 368 -8.80 -23.87 -17.78
CA PHE A 368 -9.08 -24.94 -18.76
C PHE A 368 -7.88 -25.89 -18.98
N GLU A 369 -7.00 -26.11 -18.00
CA GLU A 369 -5.79 -26.94 -18.20
C GLU A 369 -6.08 -28.36 -18.72
N ASP A 370 -7.14 -28.99 -18.24
CA ASP A 370 -7.59 -30.31 -18.69
C ASP A 370 -8.18 -30.31 -20.11
N GLU A 371 -8.49 -29.14 -20.65
CA GLU A 371 -9.00 -28.99 -22.02
C GLU A 371 -7.88 -28.89 -23.05
N TYR A 372 -6.61 -28.74 -22.66
CA TYR A 372 -5.49 -28.65 -23.59
C TYR A 372 -4.81 -29.99 -23.85
N ILE A 373 -4.24 -30.14 -25.05
CA ILE A 373 -3.48 -31.33 -25.45
C ILE A 373 -2.20 -31.41 -24.60
N SER A 374 -1.98 -32.57 -23.98
CA SER A 374 -0.79 -32.93 -23.22
C SER A 374 0.08 -33.90 -24.03
N ASP A 375 1.34 -34.03 -23.64
CA ASP A 375 2.24 -35.07 -24.14
C ASP A 375 1.62 -36.48 -24.06
N LYS A 376 0.81 -36.79 -23.04
CA LYS A 376 0.16 -38.11 -22.92
C LYS A 376 -0.78 -38.46 -24.08
N ASP A 377 -1.32 -37.47 -24.78
CA ASP A 377 -2.28 -37.70 -25.86
C ASP A 377 -1.61 -37.97 -27.20
N LEU A 378 -0.32 -37.66 -27.31
CA LEU A 378 0.46 -37.76 -28.53
C LEU A 378 1.06 -39.17 -28.64
N ILE A 379 0.27 -40.10 -29.17
CA ILE A 379 0.66 -41.49 -29.42
C ILE A 379 0.68 -41.74 -30.94
N VAL A 380 1.77 -42.34 -31.43
CA VAL A 380 1.87 -42.70 -32.85
C VAL A 380 0.81 -43.75 -33.20
N GLY A 381 0.09 -43.53 -34.30
CA GLY A 381 -1.07 -44.32 -34.73
C GLY A 381 -2.42 -43.73 -34.32
N ASN A 382 -2.44 -42.70 -33.45
CA ASN A 382 -3.65 -41.96 -33.14
C ASN A 382 -3.81 -40.71 -34.02
N THR A 383 -5.06 -40.32 -34.21
CA THR A 383 -5.44 -39.06 -34.86
C THR A 383 -5.73 -38.01 -33.79
N ILE A 384 -5.17 -36.82 -33.94
CA ILE A 384 -5.40 -35.67 -33.05
C ILE A 384 -6.13 -34.55 -33.81
N GLU A 385 -7.10 -33.93 -33.15
CA GLU A 385 -7.80 -32.77 -33.71
C GLU A 385 -7.04 -31.49 -33.36
N ILE A 386 -6.62 -30.72 -34.37
CA ILE A 386 -6.00 -29.40 -34.19
C ILE A 386 -6.85 -28.36 -34.92
N PHE A 387 -7.62 -27.57 -34.16
CA PHE A 387 -8.53 -26.54 -34.68
C PHE A 387 -9.47 -27.04 -35.79
N GLY A 388 -10.08 -28.21 -35.58
CA GLY A 388 -10.99 -28.84 -36.55
C GLY A 388 -10.31 -29.57 -37.71
N ARG A 389 -8.99 -29.80 -37.63
CA ARG A 389 -8.25 -30.63 -38.59
C ARG A 389 -7.77 -31.91 -37.92
N ASP A 390 -8.16 -33.04 -38.49
CA ASP A 390 -7.80 -34.37 -37.99
C ASP A 390 -6.41 -34.78 -38.52
N MET A 391 -5.40 -34.65 -37.67
CA MET A 391 -4.01 -34.95 -38.01
C MET A 391 -3.64 -36.34 -37.51
N PHE A 392 -3.34 -37.25 -38.44
CA PHE A 392 -2.90 -38.61 -38.12
C PHE A 392 -1.40 -38.64 -37.83
N LEU A 393 -1.02 -39.03 -36.61
CA LEU A 393 0.38 -39.16 -36.19
C LEU A 393 0.93 -40.50 -36.68
N TYR A 394 1.86 -40.48 -37.63
CA TYR A 394 2.36 -41.72 -38.24
C TYR A 394 3.77 -42.12 -37.82
N ASP A 395 4.58 -41.17 -37.35
CA ASP A 395 5.95 -41.42 -36.89
C ASP A 395 6.38 -40.36 -35.86
N CYS A 396 7.47 -40.61 -35.15
CA CYS A 396 8.09 -39.68 -34.20
C CYS A 396 9.61 -39.81 -34.17
N ASP A 397 10.28 -38.74 -33.72
CA ASP A 397 11.75 -38.69 -33.65
C ASP A 397 12.31 -39.67 -32.59
N SER A 398 13.57 -40.05 -32.77
CA SER A 398 14.33 -40.93 -31.87
C SER A 398 14.27 -40.48 -30.41
N PHE A 399 14.52 -39.18 -30.16
CA PHE A 399 14.41 -38.58 -28.84
C PHE A 399 13.00 -38.72 -28.23
N THR A 400 11.96 -38.52 -29.05
CA THR A 400 10.57 -38.69 -28.63
C THR A 400 10.35 -40.13 -28.16
N ARG A 401 10.79 -41.13 -28.94
CA ARG A 401 10.65 -42.56 -28.58
C ARG A 401 11.31 -42.88 -27.24
N GLU A 402 12.54 -42.42 -27.03
CA GLU A 402 13.26 -42.60 -25.77
C GLU A 402 12.55 -41.92 -24.59
N TYR A 403 12.02 -40.71 -24.78
CA TYR A 403 11.29 -39.99 -23.75
C TYR A 403 10.03 -40.75 -23.28
N TYR A 404 9.20 -41.26 -24.20
CA TYR A 404 8.00 -42.01 -23.84
C TYR A 404 8.35 -43.34 -23.14
N LEU A 405 9.42 -44.00 -23.58
CA LEU A 405 9.90 -45.23 -22.94
C LEU A 405 10.38 -44.95 -21.51
N HIS A 406 11.16 -43.89 -21.28
CA HIS A 406 11.69 -43.57 -19.96
C HIS A 406 10.66 -42.97 -19.00
N GLN A 407 9.77 -42.10 -19.48
CA GLN A 407 8.83 -41.36 -18.64
C GLN A 407 7.53 -42.13 -18.39
N TYR A 408 7.04 -42.84 -19.41
CA TYR A 408 5.73 -43.52 -19.37
C TYR A 408 5.83 -45.04 -19.51
N GLY A 409 7.00 -45.59 -19.86
CA GLY A 409 7.14 -47.03 -20.13
C GLY A 409 6.40 -47.46 -21.40
N VAL A 410 6.08 -46.52 -22.30
CA VAL A 410 5.31 -46.78 -23.52
C VAL A 410 6.24 -46.72 -24.72
N GLU A 411 6.33 -47.82 -25.46
CA GLU A 411 7.01 -47.84 -26.76
C GLU A 411 6.07 -47.29 -27.84
N GLN A 412 6.51 -46.21 -28.49
CA GLN A 412 5.79 -45.66 -29.64
C GLN A 412 5.96 -46.60 -30.84
N PRO A 413 4.90 -46.95 -31.58
CA PRO A 413 4.99 -47.84 -32.73
C PRO A 413 5.89 -47.26 -33.85
N ALA A 414 6.42 -48.15 -34.70
CA ALA A 414 7.22 -47.76 -35.88
C ALA A 414 6.34 -47.05 -36.93
N ASN A 415 6.98 -46.41 -37.93
CA ASN A 415 6.29 -45.66 -38.98
C ASN A 415 5.14 -46.49 -39.60
N GLN A 416 3.92 -45.95 -39.54
CA GLN A 416 2.70 -46.63 -39.98
C GLN A 416 2.26 -46.25 -41.41
N VAL A 417 3.02 -45.44 -42.13
CA VAL A 417 2.72 -45.13 -43.54
C VAL A 417 3.39 -46.16 -44.43
N GLU A 418 2.58 -46.92 -45.18
CA GLU A 418 3.10 -47.69 -46.30
C GLU A 418 3.56 -46.72 -47.41
N PRO A 419 4.80 -46.88 -47.94
CA PRO A 419 5.24 -46.05 -49.06
C PRO A 419 4.29 -46.24 -50.23
N GLU A 420 3.85 -45.13 -50.83
CA GLU A 420 2.94 -45.19 -51.97
C GLU A 420 3.58 -46.01 -53.09
N THR A 421 2.94 -47.12 -53.46
CA THR A 421 3.41 -47.98 -54.55
C THR A 421 3.32 -47.18 -55.85
N HIS A 422 4.46 -46.86 -56.45
CA HIS A 422 4.48 -46.25 -57.77
C HIS A 422 3.77 -47.18 -58.76
N VAL A 423 2.61 -46.75 -59.27
CA VAL A 423 1.92 -47.46 -60.33
C VAL A 423 2.79 -47.36 -61.58
N GLU A 424 3.32 -48.48 -62.05
CA GLU A 424 4.01 -48.53 -63.32
C GLU A 424 3.00 -48.17 -64.42
N PHE A 425 3.33 -47.14 -65.20
CA PHE A 425 2.51 -46.78 -66.35
C PHE A 425 2.45 -47.97 -67.32
N PRO A 426 1.28 -48.25 -67.91
CA PRO A 426 1.15 -49.36 -68.84
C PRO A 426 2.09 -49.14 -70.03
N SER A 427 3.11 -49.98 -70.14
CA SER A 427 3.94 -50.05 -71.35
C SER A 427 3.18 -50.82 -72.42
N MET A 428 3.00 -50.22 -73.60
CA MET A 428 2.44 -50.97 -74.73
C MET A 428 3.34 -52.17 -75.05
N PRO A 429 2.78 -53.36 -75.31
CA PRO A 429 3.59 -54.48 -75.78
C PRO A 429 4.21 -54.14 -77.14
N LEU A 430 5.34 -54.75 -77.45
CA LEU A 430 5.96 -54.59 -78.77
C LEU A 430 4.97 -55.01 -79.86
N PRO A 431 4.79 -54.23 -80.93
CA PRO A 431 3.94 -54.60 -82.03
C PRO A 431 4.49 -55.85 -82.72
N PRO A 432 3.63 -56.73 -83.25
CA PRO A 432 4.08 -57.87 -84.03
C PRO A 432 4.86 -57.41 -85.27
N TYR A 433 5.84 -58.21 -85.70
CA TYR A 433 6.63 -57.94 -86.90
C TYR A 433 5.75 -57.86 -88.15
N ASN A 434 5.93 -56.82 -88.96
CA ASN A 434 5.07 -56.49 -90.10
C ASN A 434 5.41 -57.25 -91.40
N GLY A 435 6.41 -58.14 -91.38
CA GLY A 435 6.81 -58.95 -92.53
C GLY A 435 7.80 -58.29 -93.50
N PHE A 436 8.15 -57.02 -93.31
CA PHE A 436 9.09 -56.29 -94.16
C PHE A 436 10.44 -56.05 -93.46
N GLY A 437 11.54 -56.35 -94.16
CA GLY A 437 12.89 -56.15 -93.65
C GLY A 437 13.34 -57.26 -92.70
N SER A 438 13.95 -56.90 -91.58
CA SER A 438 14.25 -57.83 -90.49
C SER A 438 13.53 -57.39 -89.22
N GLU A 439 13.18 -58.32 -88.33
CA GLU A 439 12.51 -58.00 -87.06
C GLU A 439 13.25 -56.91 -86.27
N HIS A 440 14.58 -56.94 -86.30
CA HIS A 440 15.43 -55.95 -85.64
C HIS A 440 15.33 -54.55 -86.28
N ASP A 441 15.12 -54.48 -87.58
CA ASP A 441 14.97 -53.24 -88.34
C ASP A 441 13.58 -52.61 -88.11
N SER A 442 12.53 -53.44 -88.06
CA SER A 442 11.20 -52.99 -87.66
C SER A 442 11.15 -52.52 -86.20
N LEU A 443 11.85 -53.21 -85.29
CA LEU A 443 11.98 -52.80 -83.89
C LEU A 443 12.73 -51.46 -83.75
N ALA A 444 13.74 -51.20 -84.58
CA ALA A 444 14.46 -49.92 -84.55
C ALA A 444 13.53 -48.73 -84.84
N SER A 445 12.54 -48.93 -85.72
CA SER A 445 11.50 -47.94 -86.05
C SER A 445 10.47 -47.78 -84.93
N TYR A 446 10.23 -48.84 -84.14
CA TYR A 446 9.37 -48.77 -82.95
C TYR A 446 10.04 -48.01 -81.79
N PHE A 447 11.34 -48.27 -81.53
CA PHE A 447 12.05 -47.66 -80.40
C PHE A 447 12.50 -46.22 -80.66
N ASN A 448 12.71 -45.80 -81.91
CA ASN A 448 13.20 -44.47 -82.24
C ASN A 448 12.39 -43.87 -83.38
N LEU A 449 12.02 -42.58 -83.25
CA LEU A 449 11.38 -41.82 -84.33
C LEU A 449 12.26 -41.76 -85.59
N ILE A 450 13.58 -41.69 -85.42
CA ILE A 450 14.56 -41.82 -86.50
C ILE A 450 15.23 -43.19 -86.33
N PRO A 451 14.95 -44.16 -87.23
CA PRO A 451 15.52 -45.49 -87.12
C PRO A 451 17.04 -45.45 -87.10
N LYS A 452 17.64 -46.13 -86.13
CA LYS A 452 19.09 -46.26 -86.03
C LYS A 452 19.50 -47.60 -86.62
N PRO A 453 20.59 -47.66 -87.41
CA PRO A 453 21.08 -48.91 -87.94
C PRO A 453 21.47 -49.85 -86.81
N ARG A 454 21.20 -51.14 -87.00
CA ARG A 454 21.57 -52.19 -86.04
C ARG A 454 23.07 -52.16 -85.76
N LYS A 455 23.42 -52.16 -84.49
CA LYS A 455 24.80 -52.40 -84.04
C LYS A 455 25.01 -53.91 -83.91
N TYR A 456 25.94 -54.44 -84.69
CA TYR A 456 26.40 -55.82 -84.53
C TYR A 456 27.42 -55.89 -83.40
N ASP A 457 27.41 -57.00 -82.66
CA ASP A 457 28.42 -57.27 -81.66
C ASP A 457 29.74 -57.61 -82.36
N ARG A 458 30.57 -56.58 -82.55
CA ARG A 458 31.87 -56.69 -83.20
C ARG A 458 32.86 -57.53 -82.40
N THR A 459 32.70 -57.59 -81.08
CA THR A 459 33.59 -58.37 -80.22
C THR A 459 33.33 -59.87 -80.39
N LYS A 460 32.06 -60.26 -80.45
CA LYS A 460 31.65 -61.62 -80.75
C LYS A 460 32.05 -62.04 -82.17
N GLN A 461 31.87 -61.15 -83.15
CA GLN A 461 32.31 -61.41 -84.53
C GLN A 461 33.82 -61.67 -84.60
N ALA A 462 34.64 -60.81 -84.00
CA ALA A 462 36.09 -60.97 -84.03
C ALA A 462 36.57 -62.23 -83.28
N ALA A 463 35.93 -62.59 -82.16
CA ALA A 463 36.33 -63.74 -81.35
C ALA A 463 35.93 -65.10 -81.96
N LEU A 464 34.83 -65.14 -82.71
CA LEU A 464 34.27 -66.39 -83.25
C LEU A 464 34.43 -66.52 -84.78
N ASP A 465 35.13 -65.59 -85.43
CA ASP A 465 35.27 -65.55 -86.89
C ASP A 465 35.85 -66.85 -87.48
N SER A 466 36.72 -67.53 -86.72
CA SER A 466 37.38 -68.77 -87.12
C SER A 466 36.69 -70.06 -86.64
N ILE A 467 35.57 -69.96 -85.91
CA ILE A 467 34.92 -71.12 -85.27
C ILE A 467 33.65 -71.48 -86.04
N ILE A 468 33.67 -72.64 -86.72
CA ILE A 468 32.54 -73.19 -87.46
C ILE A 468 32.20 -74.57 -86.88
N PHE A 469 30.98 -74.72 -86.35
CA PHE A 469 30.46 -76.03 -85.97
C PHE A 469 30.03 -76.78 -87.23
N ARG A 470 30.60 -77.97 -87.45
CA ARG A 470 30.26 -78.87 -88.57
C ARG A 470 29.52 -80.09 -88.07
#